data_AF-A0A1J4VVW4-F1
#
_entry.id   AF-A0A1J4VVW4-F1
#
_cell.length_a   1.000
_cell.length_b   1.000
_cell.length_c   1.000
_cell.angle_alpha   90.00
_cell.angle_beta   90.00
_cell.angle_gamma   90.00
#
_symmetry.space_group_name_H-M   'P 1'
#
loop_
_entity.id
_entity.type
_entity.pdbx_description
1 polymer ?
#
loop_
_entity_poly.entity_id
_entity_poly.type
_entity_poly.pdbx_seq_one_letter_code
_entity_poly.pdbx_strand_id
1 'polypeptide(L)'
;MQVNLMTEKNKKFSDLFYNAVTYAGVMIGLVFAAVEIFLFILDFIDKGRNLYLGLVTYLILPAVILFGLFLIPLGVFWKKSRIKRGLPNIELKRFRIDLSLAHHRNALLVFIVGTSILMLMSLVGAYKAFHYTESVKFCGALCHEIMSPEYTAYQKSPHGRVKCVECHIGAGADWYVRSKLSGTRQVFKAAATIKPTGFTRI
;
A
#
# COMPACT_ATOMS: atom_id res chain seq x y z
N MET A 1 -33.99 -26.43 -27.07
CA MET A 1 -33.84 -26.35 -25.61
C MET A 1 -32.72 -27.28 -25.12
N GLN A 2 -31.44 -27.09 -25.53
CA GLN A 2 -30.30 -27.91 -25.04
C GLN A 2 -28.91 -27.26 -25.18
N VAL A 3 -28.78 -25.93 -25.35
CA VAL A 3 -27.46 -25.32 -25.64
C VAL A 3 -26.80 -24.66 -24.41
N ASN A 4 -27.44 -24.66 -23.23
CA ASN A 4 -26.96 -23.84 -22.09
C ASN A 4 -26.31 -24.62 -20.93
N LEU A 5 -26.02 -25.92 -21.08
CA LEU A 5 -25.52 -26.76 -19.97
C LEU A 5 -23.99 -27.04 -20.00
N MET A 6 -23.27 -26.66 -21.07
CA MET A 6 -21.84 -27.03 -21.20
C MET A 6 -20.83 -25.96 -20.76
N THR A 7 -21.25 -24.73 -20.45
CA THR A 7 -20.34 -23.63 -20.08
C THR A 7 -20.28 -23.32 -18.57
N GLU A 8 -20.94 -24.14 -17.72
CA GLU A 8 -20.86 -24.05 -16.25
C GLU A 8 -19.66 -24.79 -15.65
N LYS A 9 -19.07 -25.76 -16.36
CA LYS A 9 -18.26 -26.81 -15.72
C LYS A 9 -16.82 -26.43 -15.31
N ASN A 10 -16.36 -25.19 -15.52
CA ASN A 10 -14.94 -24.82 -15.33
C ASN A 10 -14.67 -23.51 -14.60
N LYS A 11 -15.64 -22.97 -13.84
CA LYS A 11 -15.42 -21.73 -13.09
C LYS A 11 -15.00 -22.01 -11.65
N LYS A 12 -13.76 -21.63 -11.32
CA LYS A 12 -13.21 -21.74 -9.95
C LYS A 12 -13.75 -20.68 -8.99
N PHE A 13 -14.24 -19.53 -9.48
CA PHE A 13 -14.67 -18.38 -8.66
C PHE A 13 -16.11 -17.95 -8.99
N SER A 14 -16.70 -17.09 -8.14
CA SER A 14 -18.00 -16.47 -8.41
C SER A 14 -17.88 -15.38 -9.48
N ASP A 15 -18.89 -15.25 -10.32
CA ASP A 15 -18.77 -14.45 -11.53
C ASP A 15 -18.61 -12.94 -11.34
N LEU A 16 -18.94 -12.37 -10.17
CA LEU A 16 -18.68 -10.95 -9.91
C LEU A 16 -17.19 -10.62 -9.82
N PHE A 17 -16.37 -11.59 -9.43
CA PHE A 17 -14.92 -11.44 -9.40
C PHE A 17 -14.33 -11.38 -10.81
N TYR A 18 -15.06 -11.85 -11.81
CA TYR A 18 -14.65 -11.79 -13.21
C TYR A 18 -15.01 -10.42 -13.78
N ASN A 19 -14.19 -9.44 -13.46
CA ASN A 19 -14.23 -8.11 -14.06
C ASN A 19 -12.82 -7.54 -14.14
N ALA A 20 -12.57 -6.65 -15.10
CA ALA A 20 -11.22 -6.12 -15.35
C ALA A 20 -10.62 -5.41 -14.11
N VAL A 21 -11.45 -4.73 -13.31
CA VAL A 21 -10.99 -3.99 -12.12
C VAL A 21 -10.54 -4.93 -11.01
N THR A 22 -11.32 -5.99 -10.74
CA THR A 22 -10.94 -7.02 -9.76
C THR A 22 -9.69 -7.79 -10.22
N TYR A 23 -9.58 -8.13 -11.50
CA TYR A 23 -8.35 -8.75 -12.03
C TYR A 23 -7.13 -7.83 -11.91
N ALA A 24 -7.28 -6.54 -12.25
CA ALA A 24 -6.23 -5.56 -12.06
C ALA A 24 -5.81 -5.46 -10.59
N GLY A 25 -6.78 -5.42 -9.66
CA GLY A 25 -6.51 -5.41 -8.22
C GLY A 25 -5.72 -6.63 -7.74
N VAL A 26 -6.12 -7.84 -8.17
CA VAL A 26 -5.39 -9.08 -7.84
C VAL A 26 -3.97 -9.07 -8.42
N MET A 27 -3.82 -8.69 -9.70
CA MET A 27 -2.50 -8.65 -10.35
C MET A 27 -1.57 -7.63 -9.70
N ILE A 28 -2.06 -6.42 -9.41
CA ILE A 28 -1.29 -5.40 -8.69
C ILE A 28 -0.89 -5.93 -7.31
N GLY A 29 -1.84 -6.48 -6.54
CA GLY A 29 -1.55 -7.01 -5.20
C GLY A 29 -0.47 -8.11 -5.22
N LEU A 30 -0.57 -9.08 -6.13
CA LEU A 30 0.39 -10.19 -6.21
C LEU A 30 1.78 -9.75 -6.70
N VAL A 31 1.83 -8.95 -7.77
CA VAL A 31 3.10 -8.48 -8.33
C VAL A 31 3.83 -7.62 -7.31
N PHE A 32 3.14 -6.67 -6.68
CA PHE A 32 3.77 -5.76 -5.72
C PHE A 32 4.12 -6.47 -4.41
N ALA A 33 3.36 -7.49 -3.98
CA ALA A 33 3.75 -8.32 -2.84
C ALA A 33 5.02 -9.13 -3.11
N ALA A 34 5.18 -9.69 -4.32
CA ALA A 34 6.40 -10.39 -4.70
C ALA A 34 7.61 -9.44 -4.72
N VAL A 35 7.43 -8.24 -5.28
CA VAL A 35 8.46 -7.19 -5.27
C VAL A 35 8.78 -6.73 -3.84
N GLU A 36 7.78 -6.55 -2.98
CA GLU A 36 7.97 -6.17 -1.58
C GLU A 36 8.77 -7.22 -0.82
N ILE A 37 8.45 -8.51 -0.96
CA ILE A 37 9.21 -9.60 -0.33
C ILE A 37 10.68 -9.53 -0.76
N PHE A 38 10.93 -9.36 -2.06
CA PHE A 38 12.28 -9.26 -2.59
C PHE A 38 13.04 -8.06 -2.01
N LEU A 39 12.44 -6.86 -2.03
CA LEU A 39 13.08 -5.66 -1.48
C LEU A 39 13.27 -5.71 0.03
N PHE A 40 12.34 -6.34 0.75
CA PHE A 40 12.46 -6.55 2.19
C PHE A 40 13.65 -7.44 2.53
N ILE A 41 13.89 -8.50 1.74
CA ILE A 41 15.07 -9.35 1.88
C ILE A 41 16.35 -8.54 1.61
N LEU A 42 16.35 -7.72 0.54
CA LEU A 42 17.50 -6.86 0.24
C LEU A 42 17.78 -5.85 1.37
N ASP A 43 16.76 -5.19 1.91
CA ASP A 43 16.92 -4.23 3.00
C ASP A 43 17.41 -4.90 4.30
N PHE A 44 16.93 -6.13 4.55
CA PHE A 44 17.40 -6.94 5.67
C PHE A 44 18.89 -7.28 5.54
N ILE A 45 19.35 -7.66 4.34
CA ILE A 45 20.77 -7.93 4.04
C ILE A 45 21.61 -6.65 4.16
N ASP A 46 21.11 -5.52 3.66
CA ASP A 46 21.77 -4.21 3.73
C ASP A 46 21.75 -3.59 5.15
N LYS A 47 21.03 -4.21 6.10
CA LYS A 47 20.86 -3.74 7.49
C LYS A 47 20.27 -2.32 7.56
N GLY A 48 19.41 -1.96 6.60
CA GLY A 48 18.76 -0.65 6.53
C GLY A 48 19.74 0.53 6.41
N ARG A 49 20.87 0.34 5.71
CA ARG A 49 21.82 1.43 5.43
C ARG A 49 21.28 2.35 4.34
N ASN A 50 20.64 1.79 3.33
CA ASN A 50 20.07 2.53 2.22
C ASN A 50 18.74 3.21 2.60
N LEU A 51 18.73 4.53 2.53
CA LEU A 51 17.59 5.38 2.86
C LEU A 51 16.42 5.19 1.87
N TYR A 52 16.72 5.15 0.58
CA TYR A 52 15.70 5.04 -0.46
C TYR A 52 15.06 3.65 -0.49
N LEU A 53 15.85 2.61 -0.19
CA LEU A 53 15.34 1.25 -0.08
C LEU A 53 14.31 1.13 1.04
N GLY A 54 14.60 1.67 2.22
CA GLY A 54 13.64 1.72 3.33
C GLY A 54 12.38 2.53 3.01
N LEU A 55 12.53 3.67 2.31
CA LEU A 55 11.37 4.47 1.87
C LEU A 55 10.44 3.70 0.93
N VAL A 56 11.00 3.09 -0.11
CA VAL A 56 10.21 2.34 -1.11
C VAL A 56 9.57 1.11 -0.48
N THR A 57 10.35 0.35 0.30
CA THR A 57 9.92 -0.93 0.89
C THR A 57 8.87 -0.74 1.97
N TYR A 58 9.02 0.26 2.84
CA TYR A 58 8.14 0.39 4.01
C TYR A 58 6.94 1.32 3.79
N LEU A 59 7.02 2.29 2.87
CA LEU A 59 5.92 3.24 2.64
C LEU A 59 5.22 2.99 1.30
N ILE A 60 5.98 2.93 0.21
CA ILE A 60 5.40 2.97 -1.14
C ILE A 60 4.77 1.62 -1.50
N LEU A 61 5.51 0.52 -1.40
CA LEU A 61 5.02 -0.79 -1.82
C LEU A 61 3.79 -1.27 -1.03
N PRO A 62 3.76 -1.18 0.32
CA PRO A 62 2.56 -1.52 1.08
C PRO A 62 1.33 -0.70 0.65
N ALA A 63 1.51 0.59 0.36
CA ALA A 63 0.41 1.45 -0.10
C ALA A 63 -0.15 0.98 -1.46
N VAL A 64 0.71 0.53 -2.38
CA VAL A 64 0.28 -0.02 -3.68
C VAL A 64 -0.44 -1.36 -3.53
N ILE A 65 0.01 -2.22 -2.62
CA ILE A 65 -0.66 -3.50 -2.32
C ILE A 65 -2.05 -3.24 -1.73
N LEU A 66 -2.16 -2.32 -0.77
CA LEU A 66 -3.44 -1.91 -0.19
C LEU A 66 -4.36 -1.30 -1.25
N PHE A 67 -3.83 -0.53 -2.19
CA PHE A 67 -4.59 -0.02 -3.34
C PHE A 67 -5.09 -1.16 -4.24
N GLY A 68 -4.24 -2.14 -4.58
CA GLY A 68 -4.65 -3.33 -5.33
C GLY A 68 -5.75 -4.12 -4.62
N LEU A 69 -5.61 -4.30 -3.30
CA LEU A 69 -6.62 -4.96 -2.47
C LEU A 69 -7.93 -4.16 -2.43
N PHE A 70 -7.87 -2.83 -2.41
CA PHE A 70 -9.05 -1.95 -2.47
C PHE A 70 -9.76 -1.99 -3.83
N LEU A 71 -9.04 -2.20 -4.94
CA LEU A 71 -9.65 -2.36 -6.27
C LEU A 71 -10.52 -3.62 -6.38
N ILE A 72 -10.24 -4.67 -5.59
CA ILE A 72 -11.03 -5.91 -5.60
C ILE A 72 -12.49 -5.68 -5.20
N PRO A 73 -12.82 -5.16 -4.00
CA PRO A 73 -14.19 -4.84 -3.63
C PRO A 73 -14.77 -3.72 -4.51
N LEU A 74 -13.97 -2.72 -4.89
CA LEU A 74 -14.43 -1.66 -5.80
C LEU A 74 -14.93 -2.22 -7.13
N GLY A 75 -14.20 -3.16 -7.74
CA GLY A 75 -14.60 -3.84 -8.98
C GLY A 75 -15.90 -4.64 -8.82
N VAL A 76 -16.07 -5.32 -7.68
CA VAL A 76 -17.31 -6.05 -7.35
C VAL A 76 -18.50 -5.09 -7.19
N PHE A 77 -18.34 -4.00 -6.43
CA PHE A 77 -19.39 -2.99 -6.26
C PHE A 77 -19.74 -2.28 -7.56
N TRP A 78 -18.74 -1.97 -8.38
CA TRP A 78 -18.92 -1.32 -9.68
C TRP A 78 -19.69 -2.23 -10.65
N LYS A 79 -19.29 -3.51 -10.77
CA LYS A 79 -20.02 -4.50 -11.57
C LYS A 79 -21.45 -4.68 -11.07
N LYS A 80 -21.66 -4.76 -9.74
CA LYS A 80 -23.00 -4.85 -9.13
C LYS A 80 -23.88 -3.65 -9.49
N SER A 81 -23.34 -2.43 -9.45
CA SER A 81 -24.07 -1.20 -9.82
C SER A 81 -24.43 -1.17 -11.31
N ARG A 82 -23.50 -1.57 -12.20
CA ARG A 82 -23.75 -1.67 -13.65
C ARG A 82 -24.87 -2.66 -13.98
N ILE A 83 -24.88 -3.83 -13.32
CA ILE A 83 -25.93 -4.85 -13.50
C ILE A 83 -27.30 -4.30 -13.06
N LYS A 84 -27.37 -3.61 -11.91
CA LYS A 84 -28.62 -2.98 -11.44
C LYS A 84 -29.18 -1.93 -12.41
N ARG A 85 -28.30 -1.26 -13.17
CA ARG A 85 -28.65 -0.21 -14.13
C ARG A 85 -28.96 -0.74 -15.54
N GLY A 86 -28.98 -2.06 -15.74
CA GLY A 86 -29.27 -2.67 -17.05
C GLY A 86 -28.23 -2.35 -18.14
N LEU A 87 -27.03 -1.90 -17.75
CA LEU A 87 -25.99 -1.51 -18.70
C LEU A 87 -25.34 -2.76 -19.32
N PRO A 88 -24.94 -2.70 -20.62
CA PRO A 88 -24.18 -3.77 -21.24
C PRO A 88 -22.92 -4.01 -20.41
N ASN A 89 -22.77 -5.25 -19.97
CA ASN A 89 -21.60 -5.74 -19.28
C ASN A 89 -20.95 -6.79 -20.16
N ILE A 90 -19.61 -6.81 -20.13
CA ILE A 90 -18.85 -7.97 -20.58
C ILE A 90 -19.27 -9.11 -19.65
N GLU A 91 -20.13 -10.00 -20.14
CA GLU A 91 -20.68 -11.11 -19.35
C GLU A 91 -19.59 -12.12 -19.04
N LEU A 92 -19.03 -11.99 -17.85
CA LEU A 92 -18.50 -13.14 -17.15
C LEU A 92 -19.51 -13.42 -16.04
N LYS A 93 -20.52 -14.26 -16.37
CA LYS A 93 -21.70 -14.86 -15.66
C LYS A 93 -22.12 -14.20 -14.29
N ARG A 94 -22.89 -14.85 -13.39
CA ARG A 94 -23.69 -14.20 -12.31
C ARG A 94 -23.25 -14.58 -10.88
N PHE A 95 -23.27 -13.63 -9.93
CA PHE A 95 -23.07 -13.91 -8.50
C PHE A 95 -24.13 -14.88 -7.99
N ARG A 96 -23.72 -16.04 -7.52
CA ARG A 96 -24.33 -16.67 -6.35
C ARG A 96 -23.19 -17.06 -5.44
N ILE A 97 -23.25 -16.70 -4.16
CA ILE A 97 -22.40 -17.36 -3.16
C ILE A 97 -23.24 -18.50 -2.63
N ASP A 98 -22.91 -19.68 -3.09
CA ASP A 98 -23.47 -20.92 -2.58
C ASP A 98 -22.35 -21.67 -1.86
N LEU A 99 -22.36 -21.58 -0.53
CA LEU A 99 -21.40 -22.26 0.33
C LEU A 99 -21.56 -23.78 0.30
N SER A 100 -22.58 -24.34 -0.36
CA SER A 100 -22.70 -25.77 -0.61
C SER A 100 -21.82 -26.23 -1.80
N LEU A 101 -21.37 -25.32 -2.66
CA LEU A 101 -20.54 -25.65 -3.82
C LEU A 101 -19.05 -25.58 -3.47
N ALA A 102 -18.30 -26.63 -3.81
CA ALA A 102 -16.87 -26.73 -3.49
C ALA A 102 -16.03 -25.61 -4.12
N HIS A 103 -16.36 -25.17 -5.34
CA HIS A 103 -15.61 -24.09 -6.00
C HIS A 103 -15.81 -22.74 -5.31
N HIS A 104 -17.02 -22.42 -4.84
CA HIS A 104 -17.26 -21.20 -4.06
C HIS A 104 -16.55 -21.23 -2.70
N ARG A 105 -16.53 -22.38 -2.03
CA ARG A 105 -15.78 -22.56 -0.78
C ARG A 105 -14.27 -22.37 -0.99
N ASN A 106 -13.70 -23.00 -2.01
CA ASN A 106 -12.27 -22.90 -2.31
C ASN A 106 -11.89 -21.48 -2.74
N ALA A 107 -12.71 -20.83 -3.56
CA ALA A 107 -12.52 -19.42 -3.93
C ALA A 107 -12.51 -18.49 -2.72
N LEU A 108 -13.49 -18.66 -1.82
CA LEU A 108 -13.58 -17.88 -0.59
C LEU A 108 -12.37 -18.14 0.33
N LEU A 109 -11.96 -19.41 0.47
CA LEU A 109 -10.78 -19.78 1.25
C LEU A 109 -9.50 -19.16 0.68
N VAL A 110 -9.25 -19.27 -0.63
CA VAL A 110 -8.08 -18.66 -1.28
C VAL A 110 -8.11 -17.14 -1.11
N PHE A 111 -9.28 -16.51 -1.27
CA PHE A 111 -9.43 -15.07 -1.08
C PHE A 111 -9.13 -14.66 0.37
N ILE A 112 -9.70 -15.35 1.36
CA ILE A 112 -9.49 -15.07 2.79
C ILE A 112 -8.01 -15.27 3.15
N VAL A 113 -7.42 -16.41 2.80
CA VAL A 113 -6.03 -16.74 3.13
C VAL A 113 -5.08 -15.76 2.43
N GLY A 114 -5.24 -15.54 1.13
CA GLY A 114 -4.40 -14.61 0.37
C GLY A 114 -4.50 -13.18 0.89
N THR A 115 -5.71 -12.70 1.15
CA THR A 115 -5.93 -11.37 1.74
C THR A 115 -5.33 -11.26 3.13
N SER A 116 -5.48 -12.29 3.97
CA SER A 116 -4.90 -12.31 5.32
C SER A 116 -3.38 -12.22 5.29
N ILE A 117 -2.73 -12.97 4.40
CA ILE A 117 -1.26 -12.91 4.21
C ILE A 117 -0.84 -11.50 3.78
N LEU A 118 -1.47 -10.94 2.75
CA LEU A 118 -1.15 -9.59 2.27
C LEU A 118 -1.40 -8.52 3.34
N MET A 119 -2.45 -8.68 4.16
CA MET A 119 -2.76 -7.78 5.25
C MET A 119 -1.74 -7.88 6.38
N LEU A 120 -1.29 -9.09 6.73
CA LEU A 120 -0.22 -9.29 7.72
C LEU A 120 1.10 -8.70 7.24
N MET A 121 1.45 -8.89 5.96
CA MET A 121 2.62 -8.24 5.35
C MET A 121 2.51 -6.72 5.44
N SER A 122 1.35 -6.16 5.05
CA SER A 122 1.10 -4.72 5.14
C SER A 122 1.18 -4.19 6.58
N LEU A 123 0.76 -4.98 7.57
CA LEU A 123 0.86 -4.62 8.98
C LEU A 123 2.33 -4.55 9.44
N VAL A 124 3.16 -5.52 9.03
CA VAL A 124 4.61 -5.49 9.28
C VAL A 124 5.25 -4.29 8.57
N GLY A 125 4.87 -4.04 7.32
CA GLY A 125 5.28 -2.86 6.56
C GLY A 125 4.93 -1.56 7.28
N ALA A 126 3.71 -1.42 7.79
CA ALA A 126 3.26 -0.26 8.55
C ALA A 126 4.06 -0.06 9.86
N TYR A 127 4.37 -1.14 10.58
CA TYR A 127 5.23 -1.08 11.77
C TYR A 127 6.65 -0.60 11.43
N LYS A 128 7.22 -1.12 10.33
CA LYS A 128 8.52 -0.66 9.83
C LYS A 128 8.48 0.80 9.37
N ALA A 129 7.41 1.20 8.68
CA ALA A 129 7.18 2.58 8.25
C ALA A 129 7.14 3.55 9.44
N PHE A 130 6.45 3.16 10.51
CA PHE A 130 6.40 3.91 11.76
C PHE A 130 7.82 4.18 12.29
N HIS A 131 8.61 3.13 12.52
CA HIS A 131 9.97 3.30 13.04
C HIS A 131 10.91 4.01 12.07
N TYR A 132 10.74 3.80 10.78
CA TYR A 132 11.53 4.45 9.74
C TYR A 132 11.27 5.96 9.71
N THR A 133 10.01 6.38 9.71
CA THR A 133 9.60 7.80 9.67
C THR A 133 9.87 8.58 10.96
N GLU A 134 10.20 7.87 12.04
CA GLU A 134 10.63 8.46 13.31
C GLU A 134 12.15 8.42 13.52
N SER A 135 12.89 7.94 12.52
CA SER A 135 14.35 7.89 12.57
C SER A 135 14.98 9.24 12.19
N VAL A 136 16.15 9.51 12.76
CA VAL A 136 16.99 10.66 12.39
C VAL A 136 17.37 10.62 10.90
N LYS A 137 17.53 9.41 10.35
CA LYS A 137 17.78 9.20 8.92
C LYS A 137 16.65 9.76 8.05
N PHE A 138 15.40 9.49 8.41
CA PHE A 138 14.25 10.02 7.68
C PHE A 138 14.10 11.54 7.89
N CYS A 139 14.02 12.01 9.14
CA CYS A 139 13.81 13.43 9.39
C CYS A 139 14.98 14.28 8.88
N GLY A 140 16.21 13.90 9.20
CA GLY A 140 17.39 14.70 8.93
C GLY A 140 17.98 14.48 7.54
N ALA A 141 18.29 13.25 7.17
CA ALA A 141 19.00 12.98 5.91
C ALA A 141 18.07 12.98 4.70
N LEU A 142 16.87 12.40 4.80
CA LEU A 142 15.93 12.35 3.67
C LEU A 142 15.33 13.74 3.41
N CYS A 143 14.87 14.43 4.46
CA CYS A 143 14.28 15.75 4.37
C CYS A 143 15.28 16.89 4.62
N HIS A 144 16.56 16.69 4.31
CA HIS A 144 17.66 17.61 4.65
C HIS A 144 17.44 19.07 4.26
N GLU A 145 16.72 19.37 3.18
CA GLU A 145 16.38 20.74 2.80
C GLU A 145 15.34 21.35 3.76
N ILE A 146 14.30 20.58 4.11
CA ILE A 146 13.22 21.00 5.01
C ILE A 146 13.72 21.10 6.46
N MET A 147 14.66 20.23 6.85
CA MET A 147 15.27 20.18 8.18
C MET A 147 16.61 20.91 8.27
N SER A 148 16.94 21.78 7.31
CA SER A 148 18.09 22.69 7.44
C SER A 148 17.61 24.03 8.01
N PRO A 149 18.27 24.58 9.06
CA PRO A 149 19.57 24.17 9.63
C PRO A 149 19.49 23.20 10.83
N GLU A 150 18.30 22.77 11.25
CA GLU A 150 18.06 22.01 12.48
C GLU A 150 18.83 20.69 12.52
N TYR A 151 18.94 19.97 11.40
CA TYR A 151 19.70 18.73 11.32
C TYR A 151 21.21 18.96 11.52
N THR A 152 21.74 20.08 11.04
CA THR A 152 23.15 20.47 11.25
C THR A 152 23.40 20.81 12.71
N ALA A 153 22.47 21.52 13.36
CA ALA A 153 22.54 21.80 14.79
C ALA A 153 22.45 20.51 15.63
N TYR A 154 21.54 19.61 15.28
CA TYR A 154 21.39 18.30 15.92
C TYR A 154 22.70 17.52 15.93
N GLN A 155 23.39 17.43 14.78
CA GLN A 155 24.66 16.70 14.65
C GLN A 155 25.77 17.25 15.56
N LYS A 156 25.79 18.56 15.80
CA LYS A 156 26.79 19.23 16.64
C LYS A 156 26.38 19.34 18.11
N SER A 157 25.17 18.90 18.45
CA SER A 157 24.62 19.02 19.80
C SER A 157 24.97 17.81 20.69
N PRO A 158 24.92 17.96 22.03
CA PRO A 158 24.96 16.82 22.95
C PRO A 158 23.86 15.78 22.71
N HIS A 159 22.76 16.17 22.04
CA HIS A 159 21.61 15.33 21.73
C HIS A 159 21.73 14.62 20.36
N GLY A 160 22.87 14.70 19.67
CA GLY A 160 23.09 14.07 18.36
C GLY A 160 23.01 12.54 18.32
N ARG A 161 22.66 11.90 19.45
CA ARG A 161 22.54 10.45 19.63
C ARG A 161 21.13 9.97 20.04
N VAL A 162 20.17 10.89 20.24
CA VAL A 162 18.78 10.56 20.56
C VAL A 162 17.88 10.84 19.35
N LYS A 163 16.75 10.15 19.19
CA LYS A 163 15.89 10.41 18.03
C LYS A 163 15.24 11.79 18.14
N CYS A 164 15.04 12.46 17.00
CA CYS A 164 14.33 13.75 16.95
C CYS A 164 12.96 13.68 17.65
N VAL A 165 12.27 12.55 17.48
CA VAL A 165 10.91 12.33 17.99
C VAL A 165 10.85 12.21 19.51
N GLU A 166 11.96 11.87 20.18
CA GLU A 166 11.99 11.74 21.65
C GLU A 166 11.77 13.07 22.36
N CYS A 167 12.08 14.19 21.69
CA CYS A 167 11.84 15.54 22.20
C CYS A 167 10.77 16.31 21.41
N HIS A 168 10.69 16.12 20.08
CA HIS A 168 9.83 16.95 19.21
C HIS A 168 8.45 16.36 18.90
N ILE A 169 8.20 15.09 19.23
CA ILE A 169 6.87 14.47 19.09
C ILE A 169 6.41 14.06 20.49
N GLY A 170 5.32 14.67 20.96
CA GLY A 170 4.75 14.32 22.25
C GLY A 170 4.35 12.85 22.32
N ALA A 171 4.25 12.32 23.55
CA ALA A 171 3.85 10.93 23.75
C ALA A 171 2.37 10.71 23.39
N GLY A 172 2.05 9.49 22.96
CA GLY A 172 0.67 9.05 22.71
C GLY A 172 0.17 9.25 21.28
N ALA A 173 -0.98 8.66 21.00
CA ALA A 173 -1.54 8.55 19.65
C ALA A 173 -1.95 9.91 19.04
N ASP A 174 -2.40 10.87 19.86
CA ASP A 174 -2.81 12.20 19.36
C ASP A 174 -1.62 12.97 18.77
N TRP A 175 -0.50 13.06 19.51
CA TRP A 175 0.73 13.69 19.03
C TRP A 175 1.34 12.94 17.84
N TYR A 176 1.24 11.62 17.83
CA TYR A 176 1.58 10.81 16.66
C TYR A 176 0.77 11.26 15.43
N VAL A 177 -0.55 11.27 15.49
CA VAL A 177 -1.39 11.66 14.34
C VAL A 177 -1.12 13.10 13.90
N ARG A 178 -1.00 14.04 14.84
CA ARG A 178 -0.69 15.45 14.54
C ARG A 178 0.64 15.61 13.82
N SER A 179 1.68 14.94 14.30
CA SER A 179 3.02 15.01 13.68
C SER A 179 3.02 14.47 12.25
N LYS A 180 2.28 13.38 11.99
CA LYS A 180 2.22 12.75 10.66
C LYS A 180 1.39 13.59 9.68
N LEU A 181 0.27 14.16 10.13
CA LEU A 181 -0.50 15.12 9.32
C LEU A 181 0.30 16.38 8.99
N SER A 182 1.06 16.91 9.95
CA SER A 182 1.97 18.05 9.71
C SER A 182 3.04 17.69 8.68
N GLY A 183 3.68 16.52 8.84
CA GLY A 183 4.66 16.00 7.89
C GLY A 183 4.10 15.84 6.47
N THR A 184 2.90 15.27 6.32
CA THR A 184 2.24 15.15 5.00
C THR A 184 2.03 16.52 4.35
N ARG A 185 1.66 17.55 5.12
CA ARG A 185 1.54 18.92 4.60
C ARG A 185 2.89 19.48 4.14
N GLN A 186 3.98 19.19 4.85
CA GLN A 186 5.33 19.59 4.44
C GLN A 186 5.75 18.90 3.14
N VAL A 187 5.53 17.59 3.03
CA VAL A 187 5.80 16.82 1.80
C VAL A 187 4.99 17.36 0.64
N PHE A 188 3.69 17.65 0.85
CA PHE A 188 2.84 18.23 -0.20
C PHE A 188 3.33 19.62 -0.62
N LYS A 189 3.68 20.49 0.32
CA LYS A 189 4.25 21.80 0.02
C LYS A 189 5.56 21.67 -0.75
N ALA A 190 6.46 20.80 -0.34
CA ALA A 190 7.72 20.54 -1.04
C ALA A 190 7.43 20.05 -2.47
N ALA A 191 6.58 19.04 -2.64
CA ALA A 191 6.21 18.50 -3.94
C ALA A 191 5.53 19.53 -4.86
N ALA A 192 4.65 20.38 -4.31
CA ALA A 192 3.95 21.42 -5.05
C ALA A 192 4.83 22.65 -5.36
N THR A 193 5.87 22.90 -4.56
CA THR A 193 6.83 24.00 -4.75
C THR A 193 7.96 23.61 -5.68
N ILE A 194 8.13 22.31 -5.99
CA ILE A 194 8.87 21.86 -7.18
C ILE A 194 8.10 22.35 -8.42
N LYS A 195 8.28 23.64 -8.75
CA LYS A 195 8.23 24.08 -10.13
C LYS A 195 9.34 23.32 -10.87
N PRO A 196 9.17 23.01 -12.16
CA PRO A 196 10.31 22.61 -13.00
C PRO A 196 11.20 23.84 -13.19
N THR A 197 11.90 24.25 -12.14
CA THR A 197 12.99 25.22 -12.24
C THR A 197 14.16 24.45 -12.81
N GLY A 198 14.31 24.55 -14.13
CA GLY A 198 15.56 24.27 -14.78
C GLY A 198 16.67 24.96 -13.98
N PHE A 199 17.67 24.17 -13.60
CA PHE A 199 19.05 24.56 -13.35
C PHE A 199 19.28 26.08 -13.29
N THR A 200 19.06 26.72 -12.15
CA THR A 200 19.62 28.06 -11.83
C THR A 200 19.39 28.41 -10.36
N ARG A 201 20.41 28.13 -9.54
CA ARG A 201 21.03 29.09 -8.61
C ARG A 201 22.13 28.36 -7.83
N ILE A 202 23.31 28.33 -8.43
CA ILE A 202 24.59 28.54 -7.76
C ILE A 202 25.19 29.76 -8.46
#